data_AF-A0A7S2R3L3-F1
#
_entry.id   AF-A0A7S2R3L3-F1
#
_cell.length_a   1.000
_cell.length_b   1.000
_cell.length_c   1.000
_cell.angle_alpha   90.00
_cell.angle_beta   90.00
_cell.angle_gamma   90.00
#
_symmetry.space_group_name_H-M   'P 1'
#
loop_
_entity.id
_entity.type
_entity.pdbx_description
1 polymer ?
#
loop_
_entity_poly.entity_id
_entity_poly.type
_entity_poly.pdbx_seq_one_letter_code
_entity_poly.pdbx_strand_id
1 'polypeptide(L)'
;AMHSASTIHNRVRGFAAWPGVWTFFTIGDTDEPVKVKLLTTRVCSKEEGLDLGDLSDREILVRKGRMVARCADGSLLEILDLQSPGKKPQDAKVFSNGLRGQRMFWLPAASPAQAA
;
A
#
# COMPACT_ATOMS: atom_id res chain seq x y z
N ALA A 1 -0.71 -6.80 10.73
CA ALA A 1 0.60 -6.94 11.38
C ALA A 1 1.68 -6.45 10.42
N MET A 2 2.78 -5.92 10.96
CA MET A 2 3.95 -5.55 10.17
C MET A 2 4.64 -6.85 9.73
N HIS A 3 4.69 -7.08 8.42
CA HIS A 3 5.33 -8.25 7.80
C HIS A 3 6.43 -7.78 6.84
N SER A 4 7.30 -8.68 6.38
CA SER A 4 8.25 -8.38 5.29
C SER A 4 7.54 -8.18 3.96
N ALA A 5 8.19 -7.48 3.02
CA ALA A 5 7.68 -7.28 1.67
C ALA A 5 7.41 -8.62 0.98
N SER A 6 8.31 -9.60 1.12
CA SER A 6 8.13 -10.94 0.55
C SER A 6 6.89 -11.66 1.11
N THR A 7 6.63 -11.56 2.42
CA THR A 7 5.43 -12.15 3.02
C THR A 7 4.16 -11.49 2.50
N ILE A 8 4.13 -10.16 2.42
CA ILE A 8 2.96 -9.42 1.90
C ILE A 8 2.77 -9.73 0.42
N HIS A 9 3.83 -9.70 -0.39
CA HIS A 9 3.79 -10.03 -1.81
C HIS A 9 3.25 -11.44 -2.06
N ASN A 10 3.75 -12.44 -1.30
CA ASN A 10 3.26 -13.81 -1.35
C ASN A 10 1.77 -13.91 -1.00
N ARG A 11 1.31 -13.12 -0.02
CA ARG A 11 -0.11 -13.06 0.35
C ARG A 11 -0.96 -12.46 -0.77
N VAL A 12 -0.52 -11.35 -1.37
CA VAL A 12 -1.24 -10.68 -2.47
C VAL A 12 -1.40 -11.63 -3.66
N ARG A 13 -0.31 -12.25 -4.13
CA ARG A 13 -0.39 -13.18 -5.27
C ARG A 13 -1.16 -14.46 -4.94
N GLY A 14 -1.07 -14.95 -3.70
CA GLY A 14 -1.76 -16.16 -3.25
C GLY A 14 -3.27 -16.00 -3.13
N PHE A 15 -3.75 -14.77 -2.85
CA PHE A 15 -5.18 -14.46 -2.71
C PHE A 15 -5.72 -13.54 -3.81
N ALA A 16 -5.02 -13.39 -4.95
CA ALA A 16 -5.42 -12.47 -6.02
C ALA A 16 -6.81 -12.78 -6.61
N ALA A 17 -7.15 -14.07 -6.77
CA ALA A 17 -8.44 -14.52 -7.27
C ALA A 17 -9.55 -14.37 -6.20
N TRP A 18 -9.37 -14.98 -5.02
CA TRP A 18 -10.31 -14.91 -3.89
C TRP A 18 -9.59 -15.29 -2.58
N PRO A 19 -9.89 -14.68 -1.42
CA PRO A 19 -10.83 -13.57 -1.17
C PRO A 19 -10.24 -12.17 -1.45
N GLY A 20 -8.98 -12.08 -1.85
CA GLY A 20 -8.24 -10.82 -1.97
C GLY A 20 -7.49 -10.41 -0.72
N VAL A 21 -6.56 -9.48 -0.89
CA VAL A 21 -5.87 -8.81 0.21
C VAL A 21 -6.35 -7.37 0.29
N TRP A 22 -6.83 -6.98 1.47
CA TRP A 22 -7.34 -5.64 1.73
C TRP A 22 -6.43 -4.91 2.71
N THR A 23 -6.30 -3.60 2.51
CA THR A 23 -5.59 -2.69 3.40
C THR A 23 -6.36 -1.37 3.52
N PHE A 24 -5.96 -0.53 4.45
CA PHE A 24 -6.53 0.80 4.65
C PHE A 24 -5.43 1.86 4.56
N PHE A 25 -5.76 2.99 3.97
CA PHE A 25 -4.90 4.17 3.89
C PHE A 25 -5.60 5.40 4.49
N THR A 26 -4.85 6.29 5.13
CA THR A 26 -5.27 7.69 5.32
C THR A 26 -4.54 8.58 4.33
N ILE A 27 -5.18 9.67 3.91
CA ILE A 27 -4.67 10.56 2.86
C ILE A 27 -4.67 12.00 3.39
N GLY A 28 -3.52 12.67 3.40
CA GLY A 28 -3.37 13.98 4.02
C GLY A 28 -3.68 13.92 5.52
N ASP A 29 -4.35 14.96 6.02
CA ASP A 29 -4.67 15.12 7.45
C ASP A 29 -6.08 14.60 7.80
N THR A 30 -6.72 13.80 6.93
CA THR A 30 -8.00 13.16 7.27
C THR A 30 -7.76 11.82 7.97
N ASP A 31 -8.50 11.62 9.06
CA ASP A 31 -8.56 10.36 9.80
C ASP A 31 -9.50 9.32 9.14
N GLU A 32 -10.17 9.66 8.03
CA GLU A 32 -11.08 8.75 7.34
C GLU A 32 -10.32 7.68 6.55
N PRO A 33 -10.43 6.38 6.92
CA PRO A 33 -9.72 5.31 6.26
C PRO A 33 -10.31 4.99 4.88
N VAL A 34 -9.47 4.99 3.85
CA VAL A 34 -9.81 4.45 2.54
C VAL A 34 -9.42 2.99 2.47
N LYS A 35 -10.42 2.10 2.46
CA LYS A 35 -10.22 0.67 2.24
C LYS A 35 -9.86 0.39 0.78
N VAL A 36 -8.76 -0.29 0.51
CA VAL A 36 -8.39 -0.69 -0.85
C VAL A 36 -8.02 -2.17 -0.93
N LYS A 37 -8.30 -2.78 -2.08
CA LYS A 37 -7.82 -4.12 -2.41
C LYS A 37 -6.47 -4.01 -3.09
N LEU A 38 -5.46 -4.74 -2.61
CA LEU A 38 -4.20 -4.91 -3.30
C LEU A 38 -4.36 -6.02 -4.34
N LEU A 39 -3.96 -5.76 -5.58
CA LEU A 39 -4.10 -6.71 -6.68
C LEU A 39 -2.74 -7.23 -7.12
N THR A 40 -1.81 -6.32 -7.42
CA THR A 40 -0.47 -6.65 -7.87
C THR A 40 0.54 -5.87 -7.04
N THR A 41 1.57 -6.57 -6.57
CA THR A 41 2.69 -5.97 -5.83
C THR A 41 4.01 -6.58 -6.31
N ARG A 42 5.12 -5.95 -5.94
CA ARG A 42 6.47 -6.45 -6.17
C ARG A 42 7.36 -6.12 -4.97
N VAL A 43 8.27 -7.01 -4.63
CA VAL A 43 9.36 -6.71 -3.68
C VAL A 43 10.43 -5.91 -4.43
N CYS A 44 10.76 -4.71 -3.95
CA CYS A 44 11.80 -3.91 -4.59
C CYS A 44 13.18 -4.53 -4.35
N SER A 45 14.05 -4.46 -5.35
CA SER A 45 15.44 -4.91 -5.23
C SER A 45 16.29 -3.84 -4.54
N LYS A 46 17.41 -4.25 -3.93
CA LYS A 46 18.32 -3.31 -3.26
C LYS A 46 19.00 -2.37 -4.26
N GLU A 47 19.21 -2.86 -5.48
CA GLU A 47 19.85 -2.17 -6.59
C GLU A 47 18.99 -1.02 -7.15
N GLU A 48 17.68 -1.02 -6.88
CA GLU A 48 16.78 0.08 -7.26
C GLU A 48 17.09 1.39 -6.52
N GLY A 49 17.90 1.35 -5.44
CA GLY A 49 18.36 2.55 -4.73
C GLY A 49 17.22 3.41 -4.19
N LEU A 50 16.07 2.79 -3.87
CA LEU A 50 14.92 3.48 -3.32
C LEU A 50 15.23 3.90 -1.88
N ASP A 51 15.53 5.19 -1.71
CA ASP A 51 15.63 5.81 -0.40
C ASP A 51 14.28 6.39 0.00
N LEU A 52 13.73 5.87 1.11
CA LEU A 52 12.53 6.42 1.73
C LEU A 52 12.86 7.51 2.75
N GLY A 53 14.14 7.82 3.00
CA GLY A 53 14.60 8.92 3.86
C GLY A 53 13.82 9.04 5.17
N ASP A 54 13.38 10.28 5.44
CA ASP A 54 12.65 10.71 6.64
C ASP A 54 11.16 10.34 6.63
N LEU A 55 10.68 9.57 5.65
CA LEU A 55 9.31 9.06 5.68
C LEU A 55 9.12 8.23 6.95
N SER A 56 8.01 8.47 7.65
CA SER A 56 7.67 7.69 8.84
C SER A 56 7.45 6.22 8.47
N ASP A 57 7.54 5.30 9.44
CA ASP A 57 7.33 3.86 9.24
C ASP A 57 5.99 3.51 8.55
N ARG A 58 4.99 4.40 8.66
CA ARG A 58 3.66 4.21 8.10
C ARG A 58 3.42 4.92 6.78
N GLU A 59 4.33 5.80 6.38
CA GLU A 59 4.15 6.61 5.21
C GLU A 59 4.45 5.83 3.93
N ILE A 60 3.61 6.02 2.93
CA ILE A 60 3.78 5.47 1.59
C ILE A 60 4.55 6.50 0.77
N LEU A 61 5.70 6.09 0.23
CA LEU A 61 6.40 6.87 -0.77
C LEU A 61 5.53 6.95 -2.02
N VAL A 62 5.09 8.15 -2.37
CA VAL A 62 4.41 8.46 -3.63
C VAL A 62 5.30 9.37 -4.46
N ARG A 63 6.04 8.80 -5.41
CA ARG A 63 6.99 9.57 -6.23
C ARG A 63 7.10 9.01 -7.64
N LYS A 64 7.08 9.89 -8.66
CA LYS A 64 7.20 9.51 -10.07
C LYS A 64 6.20 8.40 -10.50
N GLY A 65 5.01 8.39 -9.91
CA GLY A 65 3.97 7.39 -10.19
C GLY A 65 4.16 6.04 -9.50
N ARG A 66 5.16 5.90 -8.62
CA ARG A 66 5.40 4.71 -7.81
C ARG A 66 4.75 4.88 -6.43
N MET A 67 4.24 3.77 -5.90
CA MET A 67 3.72 3.67 -4.52
C MET A 67 4.50 2.59 -3.77
N VAL A 68 5.30 2.99 -2.78
CA VAL A 68 6.20 2.06 -2.06
C VAL A 68 6.01 2.16 -0.55
N ALA A 69 5.84 1.01 0.11
CA ALA A 69 5.71 0.90 1.55
C ALA A 69 6.99 0.31 2.18
N ARG A 70 7.42 0.88 3.31
CA ARG A 70 8.43 0.27 4.19
C ARG A 70 7.79 -0.88 4.97
N CYS A 71 8.41 -2.05 4.91
CA CYS A 71 7.97 -3.25 5.63
C CYS A 71 8.73 -3.42 6.96
N ALA A 72 8.29 -4.37 7.78
CA ALA A 72 8.77 -4.56 9.16
C ALA A 72 10.29 -4.76 9.28
N ASP A 73 10.87 -5.47 8.32
CA ASP A 73 12.28 -5.82 8.25
C ASP A 73 13.09 -4.82 7.40
N GLY A 74 12.51 -3.66 7.08
CA GLY A 74 13.10 -2.64 6.21
C GLY A 74 13.04 -2.96 4.71
N SER A 75 12.53 -4.15 4.32
CA SER A 75 12.29 -4.43 2.91
C SER A 75 11.21 -3.51 2.34
N LEU A 76 11.23 -3.31 1.02
CA LEU A 76 10.33 -2.37 0.35
C LEU A 76 9.35 -3.14 -0.52
N LEU A 77 8.07 -2.79 -0.37
CA LEU A 77 6.98 -3.35 -1.16
C LEU A 77 6.42 -2.27 -2.07
N GLU A 78 6.51 -2.48 -3.37
CA GLU A 78 5.83 -1.64 -4.36
C GLU A 78 4.43 -2.17 -4.66
N ILE A 79 3.46 -1.27 -4.64
CA ILE A 79 2.09 -1.51 -5.06
C ILE A 79 1.98 -1.09 -6.51
N LEU A 80 1.60 -2.03 -7.39
CA LEU A 80 1.47 -1.79 -8.83
C LEU A 80 0.01 -1.58 -9.22
N ASP A 81 -0.88 -2.44 -8.72
CA ASP A 81 -2.31 -2.36 -8.99
C ASP A 81 -3.13 -2.46 -7.70
N LEU A 82 -4.18 -1.66 -7.62
CA LEU A 82 -5.11 -1.67 -6.50
C LEU A 82 -6.54 -1.35 -6.96
N GLN A 83 -7.50 -1.59 -6.07
CA GLN A 83 -8.91 -1.30 -6.33
C GLN A 83 -9.53 -0.58 -5.13
N SER A 84 -9.98 0.65 -5.35
CA SER A 84 -10.81 1.39 -4.39
C SER A 84 -12.24 0.85 -4.36
N PRO A 85 -13.02 1.08 -3.29
CA PRO A 85 -14.38 0.57 -3.16
C PRO A 85 -15.27 1.12 -4.27
N GLY A 86 -16.05 0.25 -4.92
CA GLY A 86 -16.94 0.64 -6.02
C GLY A 86 -16.24 1.11 -7.31
N LYS A 87 -14.91 0.98 -7.41
CA LYS A 87 -14.13 1.33 -8.62
C LYS A 87 -13.60 0.09 -9.32
N LYS A 88 -13.23 0.25 -10.59
CA LYS A 88 -12.47 -0.78 -11.32
C LYS A 88 -11.03 -0.86 -10.79
N PRO A 89 -10.36 -2.02 -10.95
CA PRO A 89 -8.91 -2.12 -10.80
C PRO A 89 -8.19 -0.98 -11.52
N GLN A 90 -7.18 -0.41 -10.89
CA GLN A 90 -6.39 0.68 -11.44
C GLN A 90 -4.92 0.55 -11.03
N ASP A 91 -4.05 1.05 -11.91
CA ASP A 91 -2.62 1.17 -11.64
C ASP A 91 -2.35 2.22 -10.54
N ALA A 92 -1.30 1.99 -9.76
CA ALA A 92 -0.89 2.82 -8.63
C ALA A 92 -0.59 4.28 -9.03
N LYS A 93 -0.10 4.53 -10.26
CA LYS A 93 0.09 5.89 -10.80
C LYS A 93 -1.25 6.59 -10.98
N VAL A 94 -2.27 5.89 -11.49
CA VAL A 94 -3.62 6.47 -11.67
C VAL A 94 -4.22 6.82 -10.32
N PHE A 95 -4.12 5.91 -9.35
CA PHE A 95 -4.59 6.16 -7.99
C PHE A 95 -3.85 7.34 -7.34
N SER A 96 -2.52 7.35 -7.39
CA SER A 96 -1.69 8.40 -6.76
C SER A 96 -1.85 9.78 -7.39
N ASN A 97 -2.13 9.88 -8.69
CA ASN A 97 -2.48 11.15 -9.33
C ASN A 97 -3.74 11.78 -8.72
N GLY A 98 -4.67 10.96 -8.21
CA GLY A 98 -5.88 11.41 -7.52
C GLY A 98 -5.61 12.08 -6.17
N LEU A 99 -4.44 11.83 -5.56
CA LEU A 99 -4.06 12.37 -4.25
C LEU A 99 -3.65 13.84 -4.30
N ARG A 100 -3.43 14.43 -5.49
CA ARG A 100 -3.07 15.86 -5.68
C ARG A 100 -1.90 16.32 -4.80
N GLY A 101 -0.93 15.45 -4.56
CA GLY A 101 0.26 15.73 -3.74
C GLY A 101 0.08 15.56 -2.23
N GLN A 102 -1.09 15.10 -1.77
CA GLN A 102 -1.30 14.72 -0.38
C GLN A 102 -0.43 13.52 0.00
N ARG A 103 0.07 13.53 1.23
CA ARG A 103 0.79 12.40 1.84
C ARG A 103 -0.18 11.24 2.09
N MET A 104 0.33 10.02 2.18
CA MET A 104 -0.50 8.85 2.39
C MET A 104 0.16 7.91 3.37
N PHE A 105 -0.64 7.33 4.27
CA PHE A 105 -0.15 6.45 5.33
C PHE A 105 -0.95 5.16 5.36
N TRP A 106 -0.27 4.02 5.55
CA TRP A 106 -0.97 2.75 5.78
C TRP A 106 -1.41 2.63 7.23
N LEU A 107 -2.61 2.08 7.40
CA LEU A 107 -3.14 1.80 8.72
C LEU A 107 -2.88 0.34 9.10
N PRO A 108 -2.38 0.07 10.31
CA PRO A 108 -2.42 -1.29 10.82
C PRO A 108 -3.86 -1.76 10.88
N ALA A 109 -4.08 -3.05 10.64
CA ALA A 109 -5.34 -3.67 10.98
C ALA A 109 -5.56 -3.49 12.50
N ALA A 110 -6.29 -2.44 12.88
CA ALA A 110 -6.82 -2.31 14.21
C ALA A 110 -7.82 -3.46 14.42
N SER A 111 -7.92 -3.92 15.66
CA SER A 111 -8.81 -4.98 16.16
C SER A 111 -10.18 -5.04 15.43
N PRO A 112 -10.79 -6.23 15.25
CA PRO A 112 -12.04 -6.47 14.50
C PRO A 112 -13.28 -5.60 14.79
N ALA A 113 -13.20 -4.61 15.67
CA ALA A 113 -14.27 -3.66 15.98
C ALA A 113 -14.59 -2.66 14.86
N GLN A 114 -13.82 -2.59 13.76
CA GLN A 114 -14.02 -1.61 12.67
C GLN A 114 -14.27 -2.28 11.30
N ALA A 115 -14.58 -3.58 11.30
CA ALA A 115 -15.01 -4.30 10.12
C ALA A 115 -16.45 -4.82 10.33
N ALA A 116 -17.40 -3.89 10.43
CA ALA A 116 -18.83 -4.15 10.31
C ALA A 116 -19.44 -3.09 9.38
#